data_AF-A0A1H6UH35-F1
#
_entry.id   AF-A0A1H6UH35-F1
#
_cell.length_a   1.000
_cell.length_b   1.000
_cell.length_c   1.000
_cell.angle_alpha   90.00
_cell.angle_beta   90.00
_cell.angle_gamma   90.00
#
_symmetry.space_group_name_H-M   'P 1'
#
loop_
_entity.id
_entity.type
_entity.pdbx_description
1 polymer ?
#
loop_
_entity_poly.entity_id
_entity_poly.type
_entity_poly.pdbx_seq_one_letter_code
_entity_poly.pdbx_strand_id
1 'polypeptide(L)' 'MTSAAADRVDGNALLIRPGGCVAWALPTGQDLDATTLVRALGTWFGQPA' A
#
# COMPACT_ATOMS: atom_id res chain seq x y z
N MET A 1 2.86 -18.59 25.94
CA MET A 1 2.78 -17.24 25.32
C MET A 1 3.19 -17.41 23.86
N THR A 2 2.26 -17.87 23.02
CA THR A 2 2.54 -18.13 21.60
C THR A 2 2.49 -16.79 20.90
N SER A 3 3.64 -16.28 20.47
CA SER A 3 3.69 -15.15 19.54
C SER A 3 2.80 -15.52 18.37
N ALA A 4 1.73 -14.74 18.14
CA ALA A 4 1.06 -14.78 16.85
C ALA A 4 2.19 -14.55 15.84
N ALA A 5 2.49 -15.57 15.03
CA ALA A 5 3.21 -15.32 13.82
C ALA A 5 2.33 -14.29 13.10
N ALA A 6 2.72 -13.02 13.17
CA ALA A 6 2.24 -12.04 12.23
C ALA A 6 2.45 -12.74 10.90
N ASP A 7 1.35 -13.09 10.24
CA ASP A 7 1.34 -13.48 8.84
C ASP A 7 2.30 -12.49 8.17
N ARG A 8 3.52 -12.96 7.89
CA ARG A 8 4.51 -12.10 7.28
C ARG A 8 3.93 -11.95 5.89
N VAL A 9 3.29 -10.82 5.67
CA VAL A 9 2.85 -10.37 4.37
C VAL A 9 4.13 -10.09 3.58
N ASP A 10 4.81 -11.15 3.18
CA ASP A 10 6.04 -11.11 2.43
C ASP A 10 5.69 -10.55 1.04
N GLY A 11 5.84 -9.23 0.92
CA GLY A 11 5.97 -8.55 -0.38
C GLY A 11 4.81 -7.66 -0.84
N ASN A 12 4.02 -7.07 0.04
CA ASN A 12 3.07 -6.06 -0.43
C ASN A 12 3.76 -4.71 -0.67
N ALA A 13 3.52 -4.08 -1.82
CA ALA A 13 3.78 -2.66 -1.99
C ALA A 13 2.67 -1.88 -1.30
N LEU A 14 3.02 -0.97 -0.38
CA LEU A 14 2.06 -0.23 0.44
C LEU A 14 2.19 1.27 0.20
N LEU A 15 1.05 1.94 0.04
CA LEU A 15 0.96 3.38 0.15
C LEU A 15 0.55 3.74 1.57
N ILE A 16 1.45 4.38 2.31
CA ILE A 16 1.21 4.76 3.71
C ILE A 16 0.97 6.26 3.79
N ARG A 17 -0.12 6.67 4.45
CA ARG A 17 -0.43 8.08 4.68
C ARG A 17 0.47 8.67 5.79
N PRO A 18 0.63 10.01 5.89
CA PRO A 18 1.47 10.63 6.92
C PRO A 18 1.09 10.28 8.37
N GLY A 19 -0.18 9.91 8.61
CA GLY A 19 -0.66 9.39 9.90
C GLY A 19 -0.45 7.89 10.13
N GLY A 20 0.34 7.20 9.31
CA GLY A 20 0.73 5.79 9.50
C GLY A 20 -0.29 4.74 9.04
N CYS A 21 -1.47 5.14 8.54
CA CYS A 21 -2.46 4.20 8.03
C CYS A 21 -2.19 3.82 6.56
N VAL A 22 -2.53 2.59 6.17
CA VAL A 22 -2.45 2.12 4.78
C VAL A 22 -3.57 2.76 3.96
N ALA A 23 -3.20 3.40 2.87
CA ALA A 23 -4.09 4.06 1.93
C ALA A 23 -4.34 3.20 0.67
N TRP A 24 -3.39 2.32 0.33
CA TRP A 24 -3.47 1.35 -0.76
C TRP A 24 -2.44 0.23 -0.56
N ALA A 25 -2.71 -0.96 -1.11
CA ALA A 25 -1.81 -2.11 -1.07
C ALA A 25 -1.87 -2.91 -2.37
N LEU A 26 -0.72 -3.41 -2.83
CA LEU A 26 -0.59 -4.35 -3.94
C LEU A 26 0.12 -5.62 -3.46
N PRO A 27 -0.52 -6.79 -3.60
CA PRO A 27 0.12 -8.06 -3.31
C PRO A 27 1.33 -8.35 -4.18
N THR A 28 2.33 -9.02 -3.61
CA THR A 28 3.48 -9.56 -4.35
C THR A 28 3.02 -10.46 -5.48
N GLY A 29 3.67 -10.36 -6.65
CA GLY A 29 3.33 -11.18 -7.82
C GLY A 29 2.05 -10.77 -8.55
N GLN A 30 1.41 -9.66 -8.15
CA GLN A 30 0.40 -9.00 -8.97
C GLN A 30 1.02 -7.89 -9.80
N ASP A 31 0.53 -7.72 -11.02
CA ASP A 31 0.97 -6.64 -11.89
C ASP A 31 0.57 -5.28 -11.30
N LEU A 32 1.52 -4.35 -11.34
CA LEU A 32 1.28 -2.98 -10.91
C LEU A 32 0.43 -2.25 -11.96
N ASP A 33 -0.83 -1.99 -11.63
CA ASP A 33 -1.61 -1.01 -12.37
C ASP A 33 -1.23 0.42 -11.92
N ALA A 34 -0.39 1.06 -12.72
CA ALA A 34 0.03 2.44 -12.52
C ALA A 34 -1.15 3.42 -12.43
N THR A 35 -2.26 3.14 -13.13
CA THR A 35 -3.45 4.01 -13.12
C THR A 35 -4.10 4.03 -11.74
N THR A 36 -4.28 2.84 -11.16
CA THR A 36 -4.83 2.68 -9.81
C THR A 36 -3.93 3.32 -8.76
N LEU A 37 -2.60 3.16 -8.88
CA LEU A 37 -1.65 3.80 -7.97
C LEU A 37 -1.69 5.34 -8.08
N VAL A 38 -1.67 5.90 -9.29
CA VAL A 38 -1.73 7.35 -9.51
C VAL A 38 -3.04 7.94 -8.99
N ARG A 39 -4.17 7.24 -9.17
CA ARG A 39 -5.45 7.65 -8.59
C ARG A 39 -5.41 7.65 -7.07
N ALA A 40 -4.82 6.63 -6.44
CA ALA A 40 -4.65 6.57 -4.99
C ALA A 40 -3.77 7.74 -4.50
N LEU A 41 -2.65 8.01 -5.18
CA LEU A 41 -1.78 9.14 -4.88
C LEU A 41 -2.55 10.47 -4.97
N GLY A 42 -3.28 10.70 -6.06
CA GLY A 42 -4.10 11.90 -6.25
C GLY A 42 -5.18 12.07 -5.17
N THR A 43 -5.80 10.98 -4.74
CA THR A 43 -6.86 10.99 -3.72
C THR A 43 -6.32 11.36 -2.34
N TRP A 44 -5.13 10.85 -1.97
CA TRP A 44 -4.61 10.98 -0.61
C TRP A 44 -3.58 12.10 -0.44
N PHE A 45 -2.89 12.50 -1.51
CA PHE A 45 -1.80 13.47 -1.48
C PHE A 45 -2.00 14.66 -2.44
N GLY A 46 -3.02 14.62 -3.31
CA GLY A 46 -3.28 15.67 -4.30
C GLY A 46 -2.56 15.45 -5.63
N GLN A 47 -2.75 16.37 -6.58
CA GLN A 47 -2.16 16.27 -7.91
C GLN A 47 -0.63 16.51 -7.85
N PRO A 48 0.16 15.73 -8.61
CA PRO A 48 1.58 16.03 -8.78
C PRO A 48 1.76 17.38 -9.48
N ALA A 49 2.80 18.10 -9.08
CA ALA A 49 3.20 19.38 -9.70
C ALA A 49 3.78 19.19 -11.10
#